data_AF-A0A158QGU7-F1
#
_entry.id   AF-A0A158QGU7-F1
#
_cell.length_a   1.000
_cell.length_b   1.000
_cell.length_c   1.000
_cell.angle_alpha   90.00
_cell.angle_beta   90.00
_cell.angle_gamma   90.00
#
_symmetry.space_group_name_H-M   'P 1'
#
loop_
_entity.id
_entity.type
_entity.pdbx_description
1 polymer ?
#
loop_
_entity_poly.entity_id
_entity_poly.type
_entity_poly.pdbx_seq_one_letter_code
_entity_poly.pdbx_strand_id
1 'polypeptide(L)'
;MGSSRRNIGVQPVLDGIVDYLPDPCQRPPPLLIANTLARIQNSSASQGDQVPPALLTFKILFDPQRGPLSLCRVYSGHVTPGMQIKNWTRSDLDASSITEKIGGLMQLTGDAYENIERAGPGCIVALSGLQSTRTGDILGPVVTESVNKAGEGEDLMEGNLESEFVPQPVVHAALEPRSSLAFRNLEKALTCMQREDPSFKATFDPETGQWVVAGMGDLHLEVVLSRLRREYKLEVSMGPLLTSHKEMPQAGHKFVSTSINTGLVGGRQRTIFVELEAFSDGYLSTSNKTRVSFEKGWNLENLHGGKNEGPQSSASHHKVMACVRQGCEVAMATGGPLIRSRVLGVGVRVLRVGQLSSTTSTSDDGLTRLQVPMSSQSFASFAALLRSTVIKSVKDALDGLKEWKIFEPFMAVEIQLPLDASETV
;
A
#
# COMPACT_ATOMS: atom_id res chain seq x y z
N MET A 1 -9.35 24.78 39.89
CA MET A 1 -9.38 26.04 39.11
C MET A 1 -7.97 26.60 39.05
N GLY A 2 -7.53 27.09 37.90
CA GLY A 2 -6.19 27.63 37.71
C GLY A 2 -6.11 28.49 36.45
N SER A 3 -5.01 29.21 36.29
CA SER A 3 -4.71 30.00 35.10
C SER A 3 -3.26 29.77 34.69
N SER A 4 -3.05 29.01 33.60
CA SER A 4 -1.70 28.77 33.03
C SER A 4 -1.02 30.09 32.64
N ARG A 5 -1.76 31.03 32.04
CA ARG A 5 -1.22 32.35 31.64
C ARG A 5 -0.67 33.16 32.81
N ARG A 6 -1.25 33.03 34.01
CA ARG A 6 -0.77 33.71 35.23
C ARG A 6 0.09 32.81 36.11
N ASN A 7 0.38 31.59 35.65
CA ASN A 7 1.10 30.56 36.40
C ASN A 7 0.48 30.24 37.78
N ILE A 8 -0.85 30.23 37.87
CA ILE A 8 -1.59 29.94 39.11
C ILE A 8 -2.24 28.56 38.99
N GLY A 9 -1.94 27.65 39.91
CA GLY A 9 -2.58 26.34 39.98
C GLY A 9 -2.00 25.28 39.04
N VAL A 10 -0.79 25.49 38.51
CA VAL A 10 -0.09 24.47 37.70
C VAL A 10 0.42 23.33 38.58
N GLN A 11 0.98 23.65 39.75
CA GLN A 11 1.56 22.66 40.67
C GLN A 11 0.51 21.64 41.17
N PRO A 12 -0.68 22.07 41.67
CA PRO A 12 -1.71 21.11 42.10
C PRO A 12 -2.26 20.24 40.96
N VAL A 13 -2.20 20.73 39.71
CA VAL A 13 -2.58 19.93 38.54
C VAL A 13 -1.52 18.86 38.26
N LEU A 14 -0.23 19.19 38.40
CA LEU A 14 0.85 18.20 38.28
C LEU A 14 0.76 17.14 39.39
N ASP A 15 0.46 17.55 40.62
CA ASP A 15 0.24 16.63 41.74
C ASP A 15 -0.95 15.69 41.43
N GLY A 16 -2.07 16.25 40.96
CA GLY A 16 -3.23 15.45 40.55
C GLY A 16 -2.96 14.50 39.37
N ILE A 17 -2.06 14.85 38.45
CA ILE A 17 -1.62 13.94 37.39
C ILE A 17 -0.91 12.73 37.99
N VAL A 18 -0.03 12.93 38.97
CA VAL A 18 0.69 11.84 39.63
C VAL A 18 -0.25 10.98 40.47
N ASP A 19 -1.20 11.59 41.17
CA ASP A 19 -2.08 10.90 42.11
C ASP A 19 -3.23 10.13 41.41
N TYR A 20 -3.74 10.63 40.28
CA TYR A 20 -4.97 10.12 39.66
C TYR A 20 -4.79 9.48 38.28
N LEU A 21 -3.73 9.78 37.53
CA LEU A 21 -3.52 9.14 36.22
C LEU A 21 -2.85 7.77 36.35
N PRO A 22 -3.18 6.83 35.45
CA PRO A 22 -2.69 5.47 35.55
C PRO A 22 -1.20 5.37 35.20
N ASP A 23 -0.49 4.57 35.98
CA ASP A 23 0.84 4.08 35.64
C ASP A 23 0.75 3.14 34.41
N PRO A 24 1.77 3.12 33.52
CA PRO A 24 1.94 2.08 32.51
C PRO A 24 1.59 0.65 32.93
N CYS A 25 1.84 0.26 34.19
CA CYS A 25 1.51 -1.07 34.73
C CYS A 25 0.00 -1.31 34.96
N GLN A 26 -0.79 -0.25 35.14
CA GLN A 26 -2.22 -0.31 35.46
C GLN A 26 -3.11 -0.40 34.21
N ARG A 27 -2.56 -0.10 33.02
CA ARG A 27 -3.31 -0.11 31.77
C ARG A 27 -2.85 -1.27 30.88
N PRO A 28 -3.74 -2.19 30.48
CA PRO A 28 -3.38 -3.24 29.53
C PRO A 28 -2.97 -2.61 28.19
N PRO A 29 -2.07 -3.26 27.43
CA PRO A 29 -1.73 -2.80 26.09
C PRO A 29 -2.98 -2.76 25.20
N PRO A 30 -3.08 -1.81 24.24
CA PRO A 30 -4.12 -1.82 23.23
C PRO A 30 -4.24 -3.19 22.54
N LEU A 31 -5.45 -3.61 22.16
CA LEU A 31 -5.74 -4.95 21.62
C LEU A 31 -4.80 -5.35 20.46
N LEU A 32 -4.54 -4.41 19.54
CA LEU A 32 -3.64 -4.59 18.40
C LEU A 32 -2.20 -4.94 18.82
N ILE A 33 -1.73 -4.35 19.93
CA ILE A 33 -0.43 -4.66 20.53
C ILE A 33 -0.51 -5.95 21.33
N ALA A 34 -1.59 -6.20 22.06
CA ALA A 34 -1.77 -7.43 22.85
C ALA A 34 -1.69 -8.70 21.97
N ASN A 35 -2.37 -8.69 20.81
CA ASN A 35 -2.32 -9.80 19.85
C ASN A 35 -0.91 -10.02 19.28
N THR A 36 -0.19 -8.93 19.00
CA THR A 36 1.17 -9.01 18.45
C THR A 36 2.18 -9.41 19.53
N LEU A 37 2.01 -8.96 20.77
CA LEU A 37 2.79 -9.40 21.92
C LEU A 37 2.66 -10.91 22.15
N ALA A 38 1.44 -11.46 22.10
CA ALA A 38 1.24 -12.89 22.24
C ALA A 38 1.98 -13.68 21.15
N ARG A 39 1.94 -13.21 19.89
CA ARG A 39 2.72 -13.80 18.79
C ARG A 39 4.22 -13.72 19.04
N ILE A 40 4.73 -12.55 19.44
CA ILE A 40 6.15 -12.35 19.76
C ILE A 40 6.60 -13.26 20.89
N GLN A 41 5.81 -13.38 21.97
CA GLN A 41 6.12 -14.24 23.11
C GLN A 41 6.16 -15.72 22.71
N ASN A 42 5.16 -16.19 21.94
CA ASN A 42 5.13 -17.57 21.44
C ASN A 42 6.31 -17.89 20.53
N SER A 43 6.74 -16.95 19.67
CA SER A 43 7.89 -17.14 18.79
C SER A 43 9.24 -17.03 19.52
N SER A 44 9.32 -16.23 20.58
CA SER A 44 10.56 -15.97 21.33
C SER A 44 10.78 -16.92 22.50
N ALA A 45 9.79 -17.75 22.87
CA ALA A 45 9.90 -18.76 23.93
C ALA A 45 11.02 -19.80 23.71
N SER A 46 11.63 -19.83 22.52
CA SER A 46 12.80 -20.65 22.18
C SER A 46 14.16 -19.99 22.48
N GLN A 47 14.20 -18.69 22.79
CA GLN A 47 15.42 -17.88 22.89
C GLN A 47 15.58 -17.23 24.28
N GLY A 48 15.76 -18.06 25.31
CA GLY A 48 16.30 -17.63 26.62
C GLY A 48 15.36 -16.84 27.54
N ASP A 49 15.87 -16.53 28.74
CA ASP A 49 15.16 -16.01 29.92
C ASP A 49 14.78 -14.50 29.84
N GLN A 50 14.98 -13.85 28.69
CA GLN A 50 14.78 -12.41 28.52
C GLN A 50 13.47 -12.12 27.79
N VAL A 51 12.66 -11.21 28.35
CA VAL A 51 11.40 -10.80 27.75
C VAL A 51 11.67 -10.05 26.43
N PRO A 52 11.08 -10.47 25.29
CA PRO A 52 11.34 -9.86 24.00
C PRO A 52 10.85 -8.39 23.92
N PRO A 53 11.59 -7.51 23.21
CA PRO A 53 11.19 -6.12 23.04
C PRO A 53 9.96 -6.00 22.14
N ALA A 54 9.02 -5.14 22.51
CA ALA A 54 7.88 -4.78 21.67
C ALA A 54 7.59 -3.29 21.77
N LEU A 55 7.51 -2.62 20.62
CA LEU A 55 7.35 -1.17 20.52
C LEU A 55 6.25 -0.81 19.54
N LEU A 56 5.50 0.24 19.82
CA LEU A 56 4.59 0.88 18.87
C LEU A 56 5.17 2.21 18.42
N THR A 57 5.30 2.40 17.11
CA THR A 57 5.65 3.70 16.53
C THR A 57 4.39 4.53 16.37
N PHE A 58 4.26 5.63 17.09
CA PHE A 58 3.05 6.47 17.05
C PHE A 58 3.26 7.81 16.34
N LYS A 59 4.53 8.21 16.11
CA LYS A 59 4.84 9.43 15.38
C LYS A 59 6.21 9.31 14.73
N ILE A 60 6.37 9.90 13.54
CA ILE A 60 7.68 10.09 12.93
C ILE A 60 7.93 11.60 12.88
N LEU A 61 9.05 12.03 13.40
CA LEU A 61 9.53 13.40 13.33
C LEU A 61 10.70 13.47 12.35
N PHE A 62 10.77 14.53 11.56
CA PHE A 62 11.93 14.80 10.74
C PHE A 62 12.79 15.86 11.43
N ASP A 63 14.05 15.51 11.72
CA ASP A 63 15.06 16.43 12.22
C ASP A 63 16.06 16.76 11.09
N PRO A 64 16.36 18.04 10.79
CA PRO A 64 17.29 18.41 9.73
C PRO A 64 18.72 17.88 9.89
N GLN A 65 19.18 17.62 11.11
CA GLN A 65 20.53 17.14 11.41
C GLN A 65 20.58 15.62 11.53
N ARG A 66 19.54 15.01 12.12
CA ARG A 66 19.52 13.57 12.48
C ARG A 66 18.67 12.72 11.53
N GLY A 67 17.91 13.36 10.63
CA GLY A 67 17.01 12.70 9.71
C GLY A 67 15.69 12.26 10.38
N PRO A 68 15.03 11.22 9.86
CA PRO A 68 13.77 10.74 10.42
C PRO A 68 13.99 10.04 11.77
N LEU A 69 13.29 10.52 12.79
CA LEU A 69 13.22 10.00 14.15
C LEU A 69 11.85 9.33 14.35
N SER A 70 11.84 8.04 14.65
CA SER A 70 10.62 7.30 14.97
C SER A 70 10.37 7.35 16.47
N LEU A 71 9.29 7.99 16.89
CA LEU A 71 8.86 8.02 18.29
C LEU A 71 8.07 6.75 18.58
N CYS A 72 8.61 5.99 19.52
CA CYS A 72 8.13 4.67 19.87
C CYS A 72 7.79 4.63 21.36
N ARG A 73 6.69 3.95 21.69
CA ARG A 73 6.38 3.54 23.06
C ARG A 73 6.79 2.09 23.25
N VAL A 74 7.60 1.82 24.27
CA VAL A 74 8.02 0.45 24.63
C VAL A 74 6.95 -0.17 25.51
N TYR A 75 6.43 -1.33 25.12
CA TYR A 75 5.43 -2.08 25.90
C TYR A 75 6.03 -3.26 26.65
N SER A 76 7.06 -3.89 26.08
CA SER A 76 7.69 -5.09 26.62
C SER A 76 9.18 -5.09 26.29
N GLY A 77 9.97 -5.80 27.09
CA GLY A 77 11.41 -5.99 26.90
C GLY A 77 12.23 -4.70 27.00
N HIS A 78 13.46 -4.77 26.51
CA HIS A 78 14.39 -3.63 26.53
C HIS A 78 14.98 -3.36 25.16
N VAL A 79 15.24 -2.08 24.90
CA VAL A 79 15.79 -1.60 23.64
C VAL A 79 17.13 -0.92 23.89
N THR A 80 18.13 -1.29 23.09
CA THR A 80 19.48 -0.71 23.13
C THR A 80 19.89 -0.23 21.73
N PRO A 81 20.75 0.78 21.62
CA PRO A 81 21.37 1.17 20.35
C PRO A 81 22.09 -0.01 19.69
N GLY A 82 21.98 -0.11 18.36
CA GLY A 82 22.61 -1.17 17.58
C GLY A 82 21.82 -2.48 17.50
N MET A 83 20.73 -2.63 18.27
CA MET A 83 19.88 -3.81 18.23
C MET A 83 19.13 -3.92 16.88
N GLN A 84 18.97 -5.14 16.39
CA GLN A 84 18.14 -5.43 15.21
C GLN A 84 16.70 -5.68 15.65
N ILE A 85 15.76 -5.06 14.95
CA ILE A 85 14.33 -5.17 15.18
C ILE A 85 13.63 -5.51 13.87
N LYS A 86 12.50 -6.22 13.96
CA LYS A 86 11.63 -6.57 12.83
C LYS A 86 10.31 -5.82 12.97
N ASN A 87 9.74 -5.35 11.87
CA ASN A 87 8.35 -4.89 11.86
C ASN A 87 7.39 -6.09 11.79
N TRP A 88 6.49 -6.21 12.78
CA TRP A 88 5.54 -7.31 12.94
C TRP A 88 4.14 -7.01 12.38
N THR A 89 3.90 -5.77 11.95
CA THR A 89 2.62 -5.35 11.37
C THR A 89 2.56 -5.64 9.86
N ARG A 90 3.68 -5.56 9.15
CA ARG A 90 3.72 -5.73 7.68
C ARG A 90 4.21 -7.11 7.28
N SER A 91 3.31 -7.96 6.81
CA SER A 91 3.60 -9.31 6.27
C SER A 91 3.96 -9.33 4.78
N ASP A 92 3.77 -8.21 4.07
CA ASP A 92 3.59 -8.23 2.61
C ASP A 92 4.86 -7.85 1.83
N LEU A 93 5.95 -7.52 2.52
CA LEU A 93 7.25 -7.18 1.94
C LEU A 93 8.22 -8.34 2.18
N ASP A 94 9.14 -8.60 1.25
CA ASP A 94 10.09 -9.71 1.32
C ASP A 94 10.73 -9.80 2.72
N ALA A 95 10.76 -11.01 3.29
CA ALA A 95 11.16 -11.29 4.68
C ALA A 95 12.56 -10.75 5.07
N SER A 96 13.42 -10.47 4.09
CA SER A 96 14.75 -9.87 4.28
C SER A 96 14.74 -8.33 4.35
N SER A 97 13.65 -7.66 3.99
CA SER A 97 13.53 -6.18 3.93
C SER A 97 12.87 -5.56 5.16
N ILE A 98 12.46 -6.39 6.13
CA ILE A 98 11.65 -6.00 7.29
C ILE A 98 12.51 -5.87 8.57
N THR A 99 13.76 -6.31 8.52
CA THR A 99 14.70 -6.15 9.64
C THR A 99 15.42 -4.80 9.54
N GLU A 100 15.32 -4.00 10.59
CA GLU A 100 15.95 -2.70 10.71
C GLU A 100 16.91 -2.70 11.88
N LYS A 101 17.97 -1.90 11.79
CA LYS A 101 18.92 -1.73 12.90
C LYS A 101 18.68 -0.38 13.55
N ILE A 102 18.54 -0.39 14.87
CA ILE A 102 18.46 0.85 15.65
C ILE A 102 19.83 1.52 15.60
N GLY A 103 19.90 2.73 15.06
CA GLY A 103 21.14 3.51 15.02
C GLY A 103 21.43 4.13 16.38
N GLY A 104 20.51 4.96 16.86
CA GLY A 104 20.59 5.64 18.15
C GLY A 104 19.25 5.63 18.88
N LEU A 105 19.33 5.72 20.20
CA LEU A 105 18.21 5.73 21.12
C LEU A 105 18.27 7.04 21.92
N MET A 106 17.18 7.81 21.88
CA MET A 106 17.13 9.15 22.47
C MET A 106 15.86 9.35 23.28
N GLN A 107 15.96 10.09 24.38
CA GLN A 107 14.83 10.62 25.13
C GLN A 107 14.62 12.10 24.75
N LEU A 108 13.36 12.47 24.50
CA LEU A 108 13.00 13.85 24.17
C LEU A 108 12.55 14.55 25.45
N THR A 109 13.24 15.65 25.79
CA THR A 109 12.91 16.50 26.94
C THR A 109 12.71 17.92 26.43
N GLY A 110 11.47 18.26 26.05
CA GLY A 110 11.15 19.54 25.41
C GLY A 110 11.89 19.68 24.08
N ASP A 111 12.80 20.65 23.99
CA ASP A 111 13.63 20.92 22.81
C ASP A 111 14.97 20.15 22.83
N ALA A 112 15.29 19.48 23.95
CA ALA A 112 16.54 18.75 24.10
C ALA A 112 16.40 17.27 23.72
N TYR A 113 17.43 16.74 23.08
CA TYR A 113 17.54 15.32 22.75
C TYR A 113 18.69 14.70 23.54
N GLU A 114 18.37 13.79 24.46
CA GLU A 114 19.34 13.11 25.31
C GLU A 114 19.55 11.68 24.80
N ASN A 115 20.80 11.30 24.53
CA ASN A 115 21.10 9.92 24.14
C ASN A 115 21.04 9.03 25.38
N ILE A 116 20.32 7.91 25.28
CA ILE A 116 20.20 6.92 26.36
C ILE A 116 20.71 5.57 25.89
N GLU A 117 21.29 4.79 26.79
CA GLU A 117 21.88 3.48 26.45
C GLU A 117 20.84 2.35 26.43
N ARG A 118 19.75 2.50 27.19
CA ARG A 118 18.71 1.49 27.34
C ARG A 118 17.35 2.12 27.64
N ALA A 119 16.30 1.56 27.05
CA ALA A 119 14.91 1.88 27.36
C ALA A 119 14.14 0.61 27.74
N GLY A 120 13.29 0.71 28.76
CA GLY A 120 12.45 -0.37 29.26
C GLY A 120 10.95 -0.14 28.97
N PRO A 121 10.08 -1.04 29.45
CA PRO A 121 8.63 -0.92 29.26
C PRO A 121 8.08 0.35 29.91
N GLY A 122 7.13 0.99 29.24
CA GLY A 122 6.54 2.27 29.64
C GLY A 122 7.26 3.51 29.10
N CYS A 123 8.53 3.39 28.71
CA CYS A 123 9.30 4.52 28.17
C CYS A 123 8.82 4.95 26.77
N ILE A 124 8.88 6.26 26.51
CA ILE A 124 8.72 6.86 25.18
C ILE A 124 10.08 7.34 24.71
N VAL A 125 10.51 6.86 23.55
CA VAL A 125 11.86 7.09 23.02
C VAL A 125 11.81 7.43 21.53
N ALA A 126 12.79 8.18 21.06
CA ALA A 126 13.06 8.34 19.64
C ALA A 126 14.16 7.40 19.18
N LEU A 127 13.86 6.67 18.12
CA LEU A 127 14.79 5.79 17.42
C LEU A 127 15.26 6.46 16.14
N SER A 128 16.57 6.46 15.91
CA SER A 128 17.16 6.87 14.64
C SER A 128 17.61 5.67 13.82
N GLY A 129 17.69 5.84 12.49
CA GLY A 129 18.19 4.80 11.57
C GLY A 129 17.12 3.89 10.96
N LEU A 130 15.85 4.04 11.35
CA LEU A 130 14.73 3.30 10.76
C LEU A 130 14.32 3.90 9.41
N GLN A 131 14.27 3.08 8.36
CA GLN A 131 14.06 3.52 6.97
C GLN A 131 12.65 3.21 6.44
N SER A 132 12.07 2.10 6.88
CA SER A 132 10.82 1.52 6.38
C SER A 132 9.66 1.63 7.38
N THR A 133 9.97 1.83 8.67
CA THR A 133 8.97 2.08 9.72
C THR A 133 8.12 3.31 9.40
N ARG A 134 6.80 3.19 9.59
CA ARG A 134 5.79 4.26 9.53
C ARG A 134 5.01 4.36 10.84
N THR A 135 4.24 5.43 10.97
CA THR A 135 3.25 5.60 12.05
C THR A 135 2.27 4.42 12.07
N GLY A 136 2.01 3.87 13.26
CA GLY A 136 1.14 2.70 13.48
C GLY A 136 1.85 1.34 13.47
N ASP A 137 3.13 1.27 13.05
CA ASP A 137 3.86 0.01 12.98
C ASP A 137 4.28 -0.51 14.37
N ILE A 138 4.19 -1.83 14.55
CA ILE A 138 4.72 -2.55 15.73
C ILE A 138 6.09 -3.13 15.38
N LEU A 139 7.07 -2.85 16.22
CA LEU A 139 8.45 -3.34 16.11
C LEU A 139 8.71 -4.36 17.21
N GLY A 140 9.38 -5.47 16.86
CA GLY A 140 9.66 -6.58 17.76
C GLY A 140 11.00 -7.25 17.47
N PRO A 141 11.33 -8.37 18.14
CA PRO A 141 12.60 -9.06 17.93
C PRO A 141 12.67 -9.67 16.53
N VAL A 142 13.90 -9.85 16.04
CA VAL A 142 14.18 -10.69 14.88
C VAL A 142 14.18 -12.15 15.34
N VAL A 143 13.16 -12.90 14.94
CA VAL A 143 13.11 -14.35 15.17
C VAL A 143 13.50 -15.04 13.87
N THR A 144 14.55 -15.87 13.93
CA THR A 144 14.88 -16.79 12.84
C THR A 144 13.84 -17.90 12.86
N GLU A 145 12.88 -17.85 11.94
CA GLU A 145 11.96 -18.97 11.73
C GLU A 145 12.77 -20.18 11.24
N SER A 146 13.08 -21.11 12.14
CA SER A 146 13.38 -22.48 11.73
C SER A 146 12.10 -23.04 11.12
N VAL A 147 12.18 -23.35 9.82
CA VAL A 147 11.16 -24.01 9.00
C VAL A 147 10.36 -25.03 9.82
N ASN A 148 9.17 -24.65 10.26
CA ASN A 148 8.11 -25.57 10.64
C ASN A 148 6.82 -25.02 10.03
N LYS A 149 6.63 -25.31 8.73
CA LYS A 149 5.30 -25.54 8.19
C LYS A 149 4.68 -26.69 8.99
N ALA A 150 3.91 -26.37 10.02
CA ALA A 150 3.11 -27.35 10.74
C ALA A 150 1.76 -26.70 11.07
N GLY A 151 0.71 -27.20 10.41
CA GLY A 151 -0.68 -26.97 10.81
C GLY A 151 -1.49 -26.13 9.84
N GLU A 152 -1.81 -26.66 8.65
CA GLU A 152 -3.14 -26.42 8.08
C GLU A 152 -4.15 -26.99 9.07
N GLY A 153 -4.91 -26.13 9.75
CA GLY A 153 -5.86 -26.56 10.76
C GLY A 153 -6.41 -25.37 11.53
N GLU A 154 -7.63 -24.98 11.15
CA GLU A 154 -8.51 -24.03 11.82
C GLU A 154 -8.19 -22.55 11.57
N ASP A 155 -8.77 -22.06 10.45
CA ASP A 155 -9.20 -20.68 10.24
C ASP A 155 -10.03 -20.20 11.43
N LEU A 156 -9.36 -19.76 12.50
CA LEU A 156 -9.95 -18.90 13.52
C LEU A 156 -10.05 -17.49 12.92
N MET A 157 -11.14 -17.30 12.20
CA MET A 157 -12.04 -16.16 12.32
C MET A 157 -11.35 -14.79 12.39
N GLU A 158 -11.24 -14.15 11.22
CA GLU A 158 -11.48 -12.71 11.02
C GLU A 158 -11.19 -11.80 12.23
N GLY A 159 -9.92 -11.70 12.59
CA GLY A 159 -9.40 -10.76 13.58
C GLY A 159 -8.55 -9.64 12.99
N ASN A 160 -8.52 -9.49 11.66
CA ASN A 160 -7.98 -8.29 11.00
C ASN A 160 -9.03 -7.18 11.00
N LEU A 161 -9.67 -6.93 12.15
CA LEU A 161 -10.40 -5.68 12.37
C LEU A 161 -9.36 -4.63 12.78
N GLU A 162 -9.33 -3.54 12.02
CA GLU A 162 -8.50 -2.35 12.25
C GLU A 162 -7.03 -2.43 11.80
N SER A 163 -6.73 -3.11 10.70
CA SER A 163 -5.90 -2.43 9.70
C SER A 163 -6.74 -1.25 9.21
N GLU A 164 -6.62 -0.12 9.92
CA GLU A 164 -7.28 1.15 9.61
C GLU A 164 -7.44 1.29 8.10
N PHE A 165 -8.70 1.37 7.65
CA PHE A 165 -9.04 1.74 6.29
C PHE A 165 -8.47 3.14 6.08
N VAL A 166 -7.19 3.25 5.71
CA VAL A 166 -6.61 4.53 5.29
C VAL A 166 -7.42 4.92 4.07
N PRO A 167 -8.30 5.94 4.20
CA PRO A 167 -9.18 6.29 3.10
C PRO A 167 -8.31 6.69 1.92
N GLN A 168 -8.74 6.31 0.72
CA GLN A 168 -8.03 6.75 -0.48
C GLN A 168 -8.08 8.28 -0.54
N PRO A 169 -6.95 8.93 -0.89
CA PRO A 169 -6.94 10.37 -1.05
C PRO A 169 -7.97 10.77 -2.11
N VAL A 170 -8.67 11.86 -1.85
CA VAL A 170 -9.81 12.33 -2.65
C VAL A 170 -9.36 13.39 -3.66
N VAL A 171 -8.39 14.22 -3.24
CA VAL A 171 -7.90 15.37 -3.99
C VAL A 171 -6.47 15.13 -4.42
N HIS A 172 -6.16 15.52 -5.65
CA HIS A 172 -4.84 15.46 -6.25
C HIS A 172 -4.38 16.86 -6.67
N ALA A 173 -3.08 17.12 -6.62
CA ALA A 173 -2.49 18.34 -7.12
C ALA A 173 -1.12 18.07 -7.73
N ALA A 174 -0.78 18.79 -8.80
CA ALA A 174 0.60 18.81 -9.29
C ALA A 174 1.46 19.68 -8.37
N LEU A 175 2.65 19.21 -8.05
CA LEU A 175 3.64 19.88 -7.23
C LEU A 175 4.94 20.04 -8.03
N GLU A 176 5.39 21.28 -8.16
CA GLU A 176 6.61 21.61 -8.89
C GLU A 176 7.61 22.34 -7.99
N PRO A 177 8.88 21.89 -7.96
CA PRO A 177 9.94 22.64 -7.30
C PRO A 177 10.33 23.86 -8.15
N ARG A 178 10.63 24.99 -7.51
CA ARG A 178 11.11 26.20 -8.24
C ARG A 178 12.47 26.03 -8.92
N SER A 179 13.27 25.04 -8.51
CA SER A 179 14.62 24.81 -9.01
C SER A 179 14.90 23.32 -9.20
N SER A 180 15.69 22.98 -10.23
CA SER A 180 16.13 21.61 -10.50
C SER A 180 16.99 21.04 -9.37
N LEU A 181 17.76 21.88 -8.67
CA LEU A 181 18.55 21.46 -7.50
C LEU A 181 17.65 21.05 -6.33
N ALA A 182 16.47 21.66 -6.21
CA ALA A 182 15.50 21.35 -5.16
C ALA A 182 14.75 20.03 -5.42
N PHE A 183 14.80 19.50 -6.65
CA PHE A 183 14.08 18.27 -7.02
C PHE A 183 14.46 17.06 -6.15
N ARG A 184 15.77 16.83 -5.94
CA ARG A 184 16.26 15.71 -5.09
C ARG A 184 15.90 15.90 -3.62
N ASN A 185 15.85 17.14 -3.15
CA ASN A 185 15.46 17.43 -1.77
C ASN A 185 13.95 17.28 -1.59
N LEU A 186 13.16 17.63 -2.61
CA LEU A 186 11.72 17.43 -2.65
C LEU A 186 11.37 15.94 -2.60
N GLU A 187 12.03 15.11 -3.41
CA GLU A 187 11.83 13.65 -3.38
C GLU A 187 12.07 13.07 -1.97
N LYS A 188 13.14 13.49 -1.31
CA LYS A 188 13.43 13.07 0.08
C LYS A 188 12.35 13.55 1.06
N ALA A 189 11.95 14.82 0.97
CA ALA A 189 10.93 15.40 1.82
C ALA A 189 9.57 14.69 1.66
N LEU A 190 9.12 14.48 0.42
CA LEU A 190 7.88 13.77 0.11
C LEU A 190 7.91 12.34 0.63
N THR A 191 9.02 11.62 0.45
CA THR A 191 9.20 10.28 1.00
C THR A 191 9.07 10.27 2.53
N CYS A 192 9.67 11.25 3.21
CA CYS A 192 9.54 11.39 4.67
C CYS A 192 8.09 11.72 5.09
N MET A 193 7.41 12.61 4.38
CA MET A 193 6.02 12.97 4.69
C MET A 193 5.05 11.81 4.48
N GLN A 194 5.23 11.01 3.42
CA GLN A 194 4.45 9.78 3.21
C GLN A 194 4.69 8.71 4.28
N ARG A 195 5.84 8.74 4.95
CA ARG A 195 6.11 7.85 6.10
C ARG A 195 5.42 8.33 7.36
N GLU A 196 5.31 9.65 7.52
CA GLU A 196 4.66 10.27 8.67
C GLU A 196 3.14 10.10 8.61
N ASP A 197 2.53 10.40 7.46
CA ASP A 197 1.10 10.25 7.20
C ASP A 197 0.85 9.28 6.03
N PRO A 198 0.29 8.07 6.27
CA PRO A 198 -0.02 7.11 5.21
C PRO A 198 -1.16 7.55 4.28
N SER A 199 -1.96 8.53 4.70
CA SER A 199 -3.08 9.10 3.91
C SER A 199 -2.57 10.04 2.82
N PHE A 200 -1.39 10.63 3.03
CA PHE A 200 -0.70 11.44 2.04
C PHE A 200 0.07 10.54 1.06
N LYS A 201 -0.14 10.74 -0.24
CA LYS A 201 0.59 10.03 -1.29
C LYS A 201 1.21 11.00 -2.27
N ALA A 202 2.48 10.80 -2.58
CA ALA A 202 3.20 11.49 -3.63
C ALA A 202 3.70 10.45 -4.64
N THR A 203 3.45 10.71 -5.91
CA THR A 203 3.87 9.87 -7.03
C THR A 203 4.52 10.75 -8.09
N PHE A 204 5.69 10.35 -8.56
CA PHE A 204 6.34 11.02 -9.68
C PHE A 204 5.78 10.48 -10.98
N ASP A 205 5.32 11.37 -11.86
CA ASP A 205 4.86 11.01 -13.19
C ASP A 205 5.99 11.27 -14.22
N PRO A 206 6.56 10.21 -14.82
CA PRO A 206 7.65 10.35 -15.77
C PRO A 206 7.21 10.94 -17.12
N GLU A 207 5.92 10.94 -17.45
CA GLU A 207 5.42 11.50 -18.71
C GLU A 207 5.34 13.03 -18.64
N THR A 208 4.81 13.56 -17.53
CA THR A 208 4.70 15.01 -17.30
C THR A 208 5.97 15.60 -16.68
N GLY A 209 6.82 14.76 -16.04
CA GLY A 209 8.00 15.20 -15.31
C GLY A 209 7.67 15.93 -13.99
N GLN A 210 6.43 15.79 -13.51
CA GLN A 210 5.91 16.48 -12.32
C GLN A 210 5.64 15.50 -11.18
N TRP A 211 5.62 16.02 -9.95
CA TRP A 211 5.14 15.26 -8.80
C TRP A 211 3.63 15.45 -8.66
N VAL A 212 2.88 14.36 -8.56
CA VAL A 212 1.46 14.38 -8.23
C VAL A 212 1.31 14.02 -6.76
N VAL A 213 0.80 14.96 -5.96
CA VAL A 213 0.47 14.74 -4.55
C VAL A 213 -1.02 14.50 -4.41
N ALA A 214 -1.39 13.66 -3.45
CA ALA A 214 -2.75 13.24 -3.17
C ALA A 214 -3.01 13.30 -1.68
N GLY A 215 -4.11 13.91 -1.29
CA GLY A 215 -4.51 14.11 0.10
C GLY A 215 -6.01 13.92 0.31
N MET A 216 -6.42 14.00 1.57
CA MET A 216 -7.83 13.82 1.96
C MET A 216 -8.70 15.04 1.60
N GLY A 217 -8.10 16.22 1.39
CA GLY A 217 -8.81 17.45 1.08
C GLY A 217 -7.86 18.62 0.87
N ASP A 218 -8.42 19.80 0.58
CA ASP A 218 -7.68 21.05 0.34
C ASP A 218 -6.80 21.43 1.54
N LEU A 219 -7.40 21.55 2.73
CA LEU A 219 -6.68 21.88 3.97
C LEU A 219 -5.52 20.93 4.25
N HIS A 220 -5.68 19.63 3.95
CA HIS A 220 -4.61 18.67 4.14
C HIS A 220 -3.41 19.03 3.23
N LEU A 221 -3.64 19.28 1.93
CA LEU A 221 -2.58 19.67 1.01
C LEU A 221 -1.97 21.04 1.34
N GLU A 222 -2.77 21.99 1.85
CA GLU A 222 -2.26 23.29 2.30
C GLU A 222 -1.30 23.15 3.49
N VAL A 223 -1.66 22.32 4.48
CA VAL A 223 -0.78 22.02 5.63
C VAL A 223 0.50 21.35 5.15
N VAL A 224 0.42 20.37 4.24
CA VAL A 224 1.59 19.70 3.65
C VAL A 224 2.54 20.72 2.99
N LEU A 225 1.99 21.64 2.19
CA LEU A 225 2.78 22.66 1.51
C LEU A 225 3.39 23.69 2.48
N SER A 226 2.65 24.07 3.53
CA SER A 226 3.18 24.89 4.62
C SER A 226 4.35 24.20 5.34
N ARG A 227 4.26 22.89 5.58
CA ARG A 227 5.33 22.09 6.19
C ARG A 227 6.56 21.98 5.30
N LEU A 228 6.39 21.74 4.00
CA LEU A 228 7.52 21.74 3.04
C LEU A 228 8.29 23.06 3.07
N ARG A 229 7.59 24.20 3.20
CA ARG A 229 8.21 25.52 3.31
C ARG A 229 8.89 25.76 4.65
N ARG A 230 8.25 25.39 5.77
CA ARG A 230 8.75 25.68 7.13
C ARG A 230 9.83 24.70 7.60
N GLU A 231 9.60 23.41 7.43
CA GLU A 231 10.47 22.34 7.95
C GLU A 231 11.61 22.03 6.99
N TYR A 232 11.29 21.86 5.70
CA TYR A 232 12.28 21.46 4.69
C TYR A 232 12.91 22.65 3.95
N LYS A 233 12.41 23.87 4.18
CA LYS A 233 12.86 25.11 3.51
C LYS A 233 12.79 24.99 1.97
N LEU A 234 11.79 24.25 1.48
CA LEU A 234 11.56 24.04 0.05
C LEU A 234 10.46 24.96 -0.46
N GLU A 235 10.79 25.80 -1.43
CA GLU A 235 9.80 26.58 -2.16
C GLU A 235 9.21 25.74 -3.29
N VAL A 236 7.97 25.30 -3.09
CA VAL A 236 7.17 24.54 -4.06
C VAL A 236 5.95 25.32 -4.50
N SER A 237 5.61 25.17 -5.78
CA SER A 237 4.37 25.65 -6.38
C SER A 237 3.38 24.50 -6.50
N MET A 238 2.12 24.75 -6.17
CA MET A 238 1.04 23.79 -6.30
C MET A 238 0.12 24.22 -7.44
N GLY A 239 -0.22 23.29 -8.32
CA GLY A 239 -1.21 23.46 -9.37
C GLY A 239 -2.65 23.48 -8.82
N PRO A 240 -3.65 23.58 -9.70
CA PRO A 240 -5.05 23.49 -9.29
C PRO A 240 -5.35 22.11 -8.68
N LEU A 241 -6.25 22.11 -7.70
CA LEU A 241 -6.75 20.89 -7.09
C LEU A 241 -7.69 20.17 -8.05
N LEU A 242 -7.45 18.87 -8.23
CA LEU A 242 -8.24 17.98 -9.07
C LEU A 242 -8.90 16.91 -8.21
N THR A 243 -10.18 16.65 -8.48
CA THR A 243 -10.93 15.57 -7.83
C THR A 243 -10.74 14.26 -8.58
N SER A 244 -10.61 13.17 -7.82
CA SER A 244 -10.51 11.82 -8.40
C SER A 244 -11.87 11.31 -8.87
N HIS A 245 -12.20 11.61 -10.12
CA HIS A 245 -13.38 11.05 -10.77
C HIS A 245 -13.21 9.55 -11.03
N LYS A 246 -14.33 8.82 -11.05
CA LYS A 246 -14.40 7.40 -11.40
C LYS A 246 -15.47 7.18 -12.45
N GLU A 247 -15.36 6.09 -13.20
CA GLU A 247 -16.28 5.75 -14.27
C GLU A 247 -16.95 4.41 -13.99
N MET A 248 -18.24 4.29 -14.29
CA MET A 248 -18.95 3.01 -14.15
C MET A 248 -19.98 2.86 -15.29
N PRO A 249 -20.03 1.70 -15.96
CA PRO A 249 -21.05 1.41 -16.95
C PRO A 249 -22.38 1.03 -16.28
N GLN A 250 -23.48 1.08 -17.02
CA GLN A 250 -24.74 0.54 -16.56
C GLN A 250 -24.63 -0.96 -16.29
N ALA A 251 -25.34 -1.45 -15.28
CA ALA A 251 -25.36 -2.86 -14.92
C ALA A 251 -26.03 -3.74 -15.99
N GLY A 252 -25.58 -4.99 -16.12
CA GLY A 252 -26.22 -6.01 -16.94
C GLY A 252 -25.63 -6.18 -18.34
N HIS A 253 -24.61 -5.41 -18.70
CA HIS A 253 -23.91 -5.54 -19.97
C HIS A 253 -22.67 -6.42 -19.86
N LYS A 254 -22.45 -7.25 -20.88
CA LYS A 254 -21.25 -8.06 -21.07
C LYS A 254 -20.71 -7.83 -22.47
N PHE A 255 -19.39 -7.81 -22.59
CA PHE A 255 -18.73 -7.67 -23.87
C PHE A 255 -17.47 -8.54 -23.91
N VAL A 256 -17.33 -9.33 -24.98
CA VAL A 256 -16.16 -10.16 -25.22
C VAL A 256 -15.25 -9.44 -26.21
N SER A 257 -13.99 -9.29 -25.84
CA SER A 257 -12.96 -8.70 -26.67
C SER A 257 -11.87 -9.72 -26.97
N THR A 258 -11.38 -9.65 -28.19
CA THR A 258 -10.25 -10.45 -28.67
C THR A 258 -9.17 -9.53 -29.18
N SER A 259 -7.96 -9.68 -28.65
CA SER A 259 -6.81 -8.87 -29.04
C SER A 259 -5.63 -9.74 -29.40
N ILE A 260 -4.94 -9.30 -30.45
CA ILE A 260 -3.71 -9.91 -30.93
C ILE A 260 -2.63 -8.83 -30.93
N ASN A 261 -1.46 -9.16 -30.38
CA ASN A 261 -0.30 -8.29 -30.43
C ASN A 261 0.96 -9.08 -30.76
N THR A 262 1.80 -8.53 -31.62
CA THR A 262 3.04 -9.16 -32.08
C THR A 262 4.23 -8.34 -31.64
N GLY A 263 5.22 -8.99 -31.02
CA GLY A 263 6.42 -8.32 -30.54
C GLY A 263 7.65 -9.22 -30.53
N LEU A 264 8.81 -8.61 -30.34
CA LEU A 264 10.09 -9.31 -30.25
C LEU A 264 10.36 -9.73 -28.79
N VAL A 265 10.55 -11.02 -28.57
CA VAL A 265 10.88 -11.60 -27.26
C VAL A 265 12.16 -12.43 -27.43
N GLY A 266 13.26 -11.96 -26.84
CA GLY A 266 14.56 -12.65 -26.96
C GLY A 266 15.02 -12.83 -28.41
N GLY A 267 14.76 -11.84 -29.28
CA GLY A 267 15.15 -11.86 -30.70
C GLY A 267 14.23 -12.66 -31.62
N ARG A 268 13.18 -13.32 -31.11
CA ARG A 268 12.17 -14.01 -31.93
C ARG A 268 10.85 -13.26 -31.91
N GLN A 269 10.18 -13.17 -33.05
CA GLN A 269 8.85 -12.61 -33.15
C GLN A 269 7.84 -13.58 -32.53
N ARG A 270 6.99 -13.06 -31.63
CA ARG A 270 5.92 -13.81 -30.98
C ARG A 270 4.63 -13.02 -31.09
N THR A 271 3.54 -13.73 -31.36
CA THR A 271 2.20 -13.16 -31.45
C THR A 271 1.36 -13.70 -30.29
N ILE A 272 0.96 -12.83 -29.36
CA ILE A 272 0.13 -13.18 -28.22
C ILE A 272 -1.33 -12.91 -28.57
N PHE A 273 -2.19 -13.85 -28.20
CA PHE A 273 -3.63 -13.77 -28.33
C PHE A 273 -4.24 -13.75 -26.92
N VAL A 274 -5.17 -12.82 -26.69
CA VAL A 274 -5.95 -12.71 -25.45
C VAL A 274 -7.41 -12.56 -25.83
N GLU A 275 -8.26 -13.36 -25.21
CA GLU A 275 -9.70 -13.20 -25.23
C GLU A 275 -10.22 -13.12 -23.79
N LEU A 276 -11.04 -12.10 -23.53
CA LEU A 276 -11.63 -11.85 -22.22
C LEU A 276 -13.03 -11.26 -22.36
N GLU A 277 -13.81 -11.45 -21.31
CA GLU A 277 -15.14 -10.87 -21.13
C GLU A 277 -15.07 -9.79 -20.05
N ALA A 278 -15.49 -8.57 -20.37
CA ALA A 278 -15.82 -7.56 -19.36
C ALA A 278 -17.33 -7.64 -19.07
N PHE A 279 -17.72 -7.65 -17.80
CA PHE A 279 -19.11 -7.70 -17.38
C PHE A 279 -19.38 -6.67 -16.28
N SER A 280 -20.53 -6.03 -16.37
CA SER A 280 -21.00 -5.01 -15.44
C SER A 280 -22.03 -5.62 -14.49
N ASP A 281 -21.64 -5.81 -13.23
CA ASP A 281 -22.52 -6.42 -12.23
C ASP A 281 -23.38 -5.38 -11.49
N GLY A 282 -23.15 -4.08 -11.71
CA GLY A 282 -23.86 -3.00 -11.00
C GLY A 282 -23.53 -2.89 -9.50
N TYR A 283 -22.83 -3.87 -8.93
CA TYR A 283 -22.45 -3.90 -7.53
C TYR A 283 -21.18 -3.08 -7.29
N LEU A 284 -21.30 -2.05 -6.46
CA LEU A 284 -20.17 -1.40 -5.81
C LEU A 284 -19.66 -2.35 -4.72
N SER A 285 -18.60 -3.09 -4.98
CA SER A 285 -17.92 -3.82 -3.91
C SER A 285 -17.32 -2.82 -2.94
N THR A 286 -17.58 -2.98 -1.65
CA THR A 286 -16.92 -2.23 -0.56
C THR A 286 -15.40 -2.40 -0.61
N SER A 287 -14.93 -3.49 -1.22
CA SER A 287 -13.52 -3.74 -1.53
C SER A 287 -13.16 -3.02 -2.83
N ASN A 288 -12.23 -2.06 -2.76
CA ASN A 288 -11.59 -1.42 -3.92
C ASN A 288 -10.77 -2.40 -4.80
N LYS A 289 -10.82 -3.71 -4.54
CA LYS A 289 -10.12 -4.74 -5.32
C LYS A 289 -10.88 -5.03 -6.62
N THR A 290 -10.15 -4.89 -7.71
CA THR A 290 -10.55 -5.25 -9.07
C THR A 290 -10.86 -6.73 -9.18
N ARG A 291 -12.05 -7.07 -9.69
CA ARG A 291 -12.52 -8.46 -9.81
C ARG A 291 -12.01 -9.08 -11.11
N VAL A 292 -10.90 -9.81 -11.01
CA VAL A 292 -10.34 -10.59 -12.13
C VAL A 292 -10.55 -12.07 -11.85
N SER A 293 -11.33 -12.73 -12.69
CA SER A 293 -11.59 -14.17 -12.65
C SER A 293 -11.03 -14.85 -13.89
N PHE A 294 -10.74 -16.14 -13.78
CA PHE A 294 -10.19 -16.95 -14.87
C PHE A 294 -11.12 -18.13 -15.10
N GLU A 295 -11.49 -18.39 -16.36
CA GLU A 295 -12.35 -19.52 -16.70
C GLU A 295 -11.60 -20.86 -16.57
N LYS A 296 -12.34 -21.96 -16.34
CA LYS A 296 -11.77 -23.31 -16.31
C LYS A 296 -11.26 -23.65 -17.72
N GLY A 297 -9.94 -23.72 -17.89
CA GLY A 297 -9.32 -23.95 -19.21
C GLY A 297 -8.86 -22.68 -19.93
N TRP A 298 -8.74 -21.55 -19.23
CA TRP A 298 -8.23 -20.29 -19.80
C TRP A 298 -6.83 -20.40 -20.42
N ASN A 299 -6.05 -21.35 -19.93
CA ASN A 299 -4.79 -21.78 -20.53
C ASN A 299 -5.08 -23.03 -21.38
N LEU A 300 -4.60 -23.06 -22.62
CA LEU A 300 -4.79 -24.15 -23.61
C LEU A 300 -4.18 -25.51 -23.21
N GLU A 301 -3.94 -25.76 -21.93
CA GLU A 301 -3.49 -27.04 -21.39
C GLU A 301 -4.60 -28.12 -21.41
N ASN A 302 -5.88 -27.74 -21.50
CA ASN A 302 -6.99 -28.68 -21.34
C ASN A 302 -7.65 -29.18 -22.63
N LEU A 303 -7.17 -28.80 -23.83
CA LEU A 303 -7.84 -29.18 -25.09
C LEU A 303 -7.29 -30.47 -25.76
N HIS A 304 -6.09 -30.93 -25.41
CA HIS A 304 -5.55 -32.16 -25.98
C HIS A 304 -5.09 -33.09 -24.86
N GLY A 305 -5.85 -34.18 -24.64
CA GLY A 305 -5.55 -35.25 -23.68
C GLY A 305 -4.29 -36.05 -24.03
N GLY A 306 -3.14 -35.39 -24.10
CA GLY A 306 -1.83 -36.00 -24.27
C GLY A 306 -1.19 -36.24 -22.91
N LYS A 307 -1.19 -37.49 -22.45
CA LYS A 307 -0.23 -37.95 -21.44
C LYS A 307 1.18 -37.75 -22.03
N ASN A 308 2.09 -37.25 -21.19
CA ASN A 308 3.52 -37.01 -21.44
C ASN A 308 3.88 -35.63 -21.98
N GLU A 309 4.10 -34.68 -21.06
CA GLU A 309 5.37 -33.96 -20.94
C GLU A 309 5.43 -33.30 -19.53
N GLY A 310 6.60 -33.31 -18.92
CA GLY A 310 6.82 -33.00 -17.49
C GLY A 310 6.44 -31.58 -17.06
N PRO A 311 6.53 -31.29 -15.75
CA PRO A 311 5.99 -30.07 -15.16
C PRO A 311 6.80 -28.87 -15.65
N GLN A 312 6.28 -28.13 -16.64
CA GLN A 312 6.56 -26.70 -16.66
C GLN A 312 5.91 -26.11 -15.40
N SER A 313 6.74 -26.08 -14.36
CA SER A 313 6.54 -25.61 -12.99
C SER A 313 5.27 -24.78 -12.77
N SER A 314 4.47 -25.19 -11.78
CA SER A 314 3.39 -24.41 -11.19
C SER A 314 3.78 -22.94 -10.92
N ALA A 315 5.08 -22.66 -10.69
CA ALA A 315 5.61 -21.31 -10.51
C ALA A 315 5.58 -20.45 -11.79
N SER A 316 5.85 -21.02 -12.97
CA SER A 316 5.78 -20.28 -14.25
C SER A 316 4.33 -19.91 -14.58
N HIS A 317 3.40 -20.84 -14.34
CA HIS A 317 1.97 -20.58 -14.48
C HIS A 317 1.49 -19.48 -13.52
N HIS A 318 1.93 -19.50 -12.27
CA HIS A 318 1.59 -18.47 -11.28
C HIS A 318 2.12 -17.08 -11.69
N LYS A 319 3.33 -17.00 -12.25
CA LYS A 319 3.89 -15.74 -12.78
C LYS A 319 3.08 -15.18 -13.95
N VAL A 320 2.63 -16.04 -14.87
CA VAL A 320 1.77 -15.62 -16.00
C VAL A 320 0.42 -15.14 -15.50
N MET A 321 -0.21 -15.86 -14.58
CA MET A 321 -1.47 -15.45 -13.93
C MET A 321 -1.34 -14.09 -13.25
N ALA A 322 -0.29 -13.88 -12.46
CA ALA A 322 -0.02 -12.61 -11.80
C ALA A 322 0.17 -11.48 -12.82
N CYS A 323 0.88 -11.74 -13.92
CA CYS A 323 1.12 -10.80 -15.01
C CYS A 323 -0.19 -10.37 -15.72
N VAL A 324 -1.07 -11.34 -16.03
CA VAL A 324 -2.40 -11.07 -16.62
C VAL A 324 -3.26 -10.28 -15.66
N ARG A 325 -3.32 -10.70 -14.38
CA ARG A 325 -4.07 -9.98 -13.35
C ARG A 325 -3.61 -8.53 -13.24
N GLN A 326 -2.30 -8.29 -13.09
CA GLN A 326 -1.73 -6.95 -13.03
C GLN A 326 -2.06 -6.13 -14.28
N GLY A 327 -2.03 -6.75 -15.48
CA GLY A 327 -2.46 -6.10 -16.72
C GLY A 327 -3.92 -5.63 -16.68
N CYS A 328 -4.83 -6.48 -16.21
CA CYS A 328 -6.24 -6.12 -16.03
C CYS A 328 -6.42 -5.00 -14.99
N GLU A 329 -5.69 -5.03 -13.88
CA GLU A 329 -5.76 -4.00 -12.83
C GLU A 329 -5.32 -2.64 -13.35
N VAL A 330 -4.21 -2.58 -14.09
CA VAL A 330 -3.71 -1.35 -14.73
C VAL A 330 -4.70 -0.83 -15.77
N ALA A 331 -5.28 -1.73 -16.57
CA ALA A 331 -6.28 -1.35 -17.57
C ALA A 331 -7.55 -0.79 -16.92
N MET A 332 -8.04 -1.38 -15.83
CA MET A 332 -9.19 -0.84 -15.11
C MET A 332 -8.88 0.48 -14.37
N ALA A 333 -7.63 0.72 -13.99
CA ALA A 333 -7.23 1.96 -13.32
C ALA A 333 -7.16 3.18 -14.26
N THR A 334 -6.89 2.96 -15.56
CA THR A 334 -6.61 4.03 -16.55
C THR A 334 -7.48 3.96 -17.81
N GLY A 335 -8.28 2.90 -17.93
CA GLY A 335 -8.99 2.52 -19.16
C GLY A 335 -10.44 2.97 -19.21
N GLY A 336 -10.88 3.90 -18.36
CA GLY A 336 -12.19 4.51 -18.50
C GLY A 336 -12.39 5.11 -19.91
N PRO A 337 -13.49 4.82 -20.63
CA PRO A 337 -13.70 5.31 -21.99
C PRO A 337 -14.00 6.80 -22.07
N LEU A 338 -14.55 7.44 -21.03
CA LEU A 338 -14.98 8.83 -21.07
C LEU A 338 -13.82 9.80 -20.79
N ILE A 339 -13.18 9.67 -19.62
CA ILE A 339 -12.17 10.62 -19.14
C ILE A 339 -10.87 9.91 -18.75
N ARG A 340 -10.69 8.65 -19.15
CA ARG A 340 -9.51 7.82 -18.82
C ARG A 340 -9.31 7.67 -17.31
N SER A 341 -10.40 7.68 -16.54
CA SER A 341 -10.37 7.52 -15.10
C SER A 341 -10.51 6.05 -14.67
N ARG A 342 -10.45 5.80 -13.37
CA ARG A 342 -10.59 4.46 -12.80
C ARG A 342 -12.01 3.94 -12.95
N VAL A 343 -12.12 2.72 -13.47
CA VAL A 343 -13.40 2.02 -13.67
C VAL A 343 -13.85 1.30 -12.39
N LEU A 344 -15.13 1.44 -12.05
CA LEU A 344 -15.82 0.74 -10.98
C LEU A 344 -16.95 -0.16 -11.52
N GLY A 345 -17.38 -1.14 -10.72
CA GLY A 345 -18.54 -1.97 -11.04
C GLY A 345 -18.35 -2.97 -12.19
N VAL A 346 -17.12 -3.11 -12.70
CA VAL A 346 -16.77 -4.03 -13.78
C VAL A 346 -15.93 -5.19 -13.24
N GLY A 347 -16.33 -6.41 -13.62
CA GLY A 347 -15.51 -7.60 -13.50
C GLY A 347 -14.92 -7.98 -14.85
N VAL A 348 -13.71 -8.55 -14.83
CA VAL A 348 -13.07 -9.12 -16.00
C VAL A 348 -12.94 -10.62 -15.82
N ARG A 349 -13.40 -11.39 -16.80
CA ARG A 349 -13.20 -12.83 -16.89
C ARG A 349 -12.27 -13.12 -18.05
N VAL A 350 -11.10 -13.69 -17.75
CA VAL A 350 -10.16 -14.14 -18.78
C VAL A 350 -10.65 -15.47 -19.32
N LEU A 351 -10.97 -15.50 -20.61
CA LEU A 351 -11.54 -16.68 -21.29
C LEU A 351 -10.43 -17.54 -21.89
N ARG A 352 -9.54 -16.96 -22.70
CA ARG A 352 -8.44 -17.68 -23.36
C ARG A 352 -7.18 -16.82 -23.49
N VAL A 353 -6.03 -17.41 -23.24
CA VAL A 353 -4.73 -16.78 -23.54
C VAL A 353 -3.83 -17.79 -24.25
N GLY A 354 -3.26 -17.37 -25.38
CA GLY A 354 -2.44 -18.24 -26.22
C GLY A 354 -1.39 -17.50 -27.03
N GLN A 355 -0.65 -18.25 -27.83
CA GLN A 355 0.31 -17.73 -28.80
C GLN A 355 -0.07 -18.20 -30.20
N LEU A 356 -0.04 -17.30 -31.19
CA LEU A 356 -0.28 -17.64 -32.59
C LEU A 356 1.05 -17.94 -33.30
N SER A 357 1.09 -18.99 -34.12
CA SER A 357 2.21 -19.23 -35.04
C SER A 357 2.15 -18.20 -36.19
N SER A 358 3.29 -17.83 -36.75
CA SER A 358 3.42 -16.74 -37.72
C SER A 358 2.78 -17.01 -39.09
N THR A 359 2.00 -18.08 -39.28
CA THR A 359 1.58 -18.56 -40.60
C THR A 359 0.08 -18.68 -40.84
N THR A 360 -0.81 -18.29 -39.93
CA THR A 360 -2.27 -18.43 -40.17
C THR A 360 -3.10 -17.20 -39.77
N SER A 361 -3.95 -16.78 -40.70
CA SER A 361 -4.95 -15.73 -40.54
C SER A 361 -6.17 -16.24 -39.77
N THR A 362 -6.47 -15.62 -38.63
CA THR A 362 -7.81 -15.40 -38.04
C THR A 362 -8.76 -16.59 -37.81
N SER A 363 -8.36 -17.84 -38.05
CA SER A 363 -9.11 -19.03 -37.63
C SER A 363 -8.53 -19.61 -36.34
N ASP A 364 -9.42 -20.18 -35.50
CA ASP A 364 -9.12 -20.82 -34.20
C ASP A 364 -8.03 -21.92 -34.29
N ASP A 365 -7.70 -22.36 -35.50
CA ASP A 365 -6.83 -23.49 -35.85
C ASP A 365 -5.31 -23.21 -35.66
N GLY A 366 -4.92 -21.96 -35.35
CA GLY A 366 -3.53 -21.54 -35.18
C GLY A 366 -3.07 -21.31 -33.73
N LEU A 367 -3.97 -21.50 -32.74
CA LEU A 367 -3.73 -21.12 -31.35
C LEU A 367 -2.91 -22.19 -30.61
N THR A 368 -1.73 -21.81 -30.15
CA THR A 368 -0.79 -22.70 -29.43
C THR A 368 -0.61 -22.26 -27.98
N ARG A 369 -0.12 -23.18 -27.14
CA ARG A 369 0.19 -22.93 -25.73
C ARG A 369 1.21 -21.80 -25.58
N LEU A 370 1.03 -20.96 -24.55
CA LEU A 370 2.02 -19.96 -24.15
C LEU A 370 3.36 -20.63 -23.79
N GLN A 371 4.37 -20.45 -24.63
CA GLN A 371 5.71 -20.92 -24.32
C GLN A 371 6.43 -19.90 -23.43
N VAL A 372 6.44 -20.12 -22.12
CA VAL A 372 7.10 -19.21 -21.17
C VAL A 372 8.63 -19.28 -21.37
N PRO A 373 9.32 -18.17 -21.64
CA PRO A 373 10.77 -18.17 -21.75
C PRO A 373 11.44 -18.50 -20.41
N MET A 374 12.52 -19.28 -20.44
CA MET A 374 13.25 -19.70 -19.22
C MET A 374 14.23 -18.64 -18.71
N SER A 375 14.68 -17.70 -19.55
CA SER A 375 15.64 -16.68 -19.13
C SER A 375 14.94 -15.43 -18.57
N SER A 376 15.48 -14.84 -17.50
CA SER A 376 14.88 -13.68 -16.82
C SER A 376 14.66 -12.48 -17.75
N GLN A 377 15.64 -12.15 -18.59
CA GLN A 377 15.52 -11.04 -19.56
C GLN A 377 14.43 -11.30 -20.61
N SER A 378 14.37 -12.51 -21.18
CA SER A 378 13.33 -12.82 -22.19
C SER A 378 11.94 -12.93 -21.56
N PHE A 379 11.84 -13.36 -20.30
CA PHE A 379 10.59 -13.34 -19.55
C PHE A 379 10.09 -11.90 -19.33
N ALA A 380 10.97 -10.94 -19.02
CA ALA A 380 10.56 -9.54 -18.86
C ALA A 380 9.94 -8.96 -20.14
N SER A 381 10.56 -9.19 -21.31
CA SER A 381 10.02 -8.78 -22.61
C SER A 381 8.69 -9.49 -22.93
N PHE A 382 8.59 -10.80 -22.65
CA PHE A 382 7.36 -11.56 -22.80
C PHE A 382 6.23 -11.05 -21.91
N ALA A 383 6.52 -10.78 -20.64
CA ALA A 383 5.57 -10.25 -19.67
C ALA A 383 5.10 -8.85 -20.07
N ALA A 384 5.96 -8.02 -20.65
CA ALA A 384 5.57 -6.71 -21.19
C ALA A 384 4.64 -6.85 -22.39
N LEU A 385 4.95 -7.75 -23.34
CA LEU A 385 4.08 -8.02 -24.49
C LEU A 385 2.72 -8.56 -24.04
N LEU A 386 2.70 -9.52 -23.11
CA LEU A 386 1.47 -10.08 -22.55
C LEU A 386 0.64 -9.00 -21.86
N ARG A 387 1.24 -8.19 -20.97
CA ARG A 387 0.55 -7.07 -20.30
C ARG A 387 -0.03 -6.09 -21.30
N SER A 388 0.72 -5.68 -22.33
CA SER A 388 0.21 -4.75 -23.34
C SER A 388 -0.99 -5.31 -24.10
N THR A 389 -0.99 -6.62 -24.41
CA THR A 389 -2.09 -7.30 -25.10
C THR A 389 -3.33 -7.39 -24.23
N VAL A 390 -3.14 -7.73 -22.95
CA VAL A 390 -4.22 -7.76 -21.95
C VAL A 390 -4.81 -6.36 -21.76
N ILE A 391 -3.97 -5.33 -21.62
CA ILE A 391 -4.43 -3.94 -21.45
C ILE A 391 -5.27 -3.50 -22.64
N LYS A 392 -4.82 -3.79 -23.87
CA LYS A 392 -5.57 -3.49 -25.09
C LYS A 392 -6.92 -4.22 -25.10
N SER A 393 -6.92 -5.52 -24.83
CA SER A 393 -8.13 -6.34 -24.81
C SER A 393 -9.15 -5.85 -23.78
N VAL A 394 -8.70 -5.49 -22.57
CA VAL A 394 -9.57 -4.92 -21.55
C VAL A 394 -10.12 -3.57 -21.99
N LYS A 395 -9.29 -2.66 -22.53
CA LYS A 395 -9.77 -1.36 -23.03
C LYS A 395 -10.83 -1.52 -24.12
N ASP A 396 -10.58 -2.38 -25.10
CA ASP A 396 -11.54 -2.69 -26.16
C ASP A 396 -12.83 -3.31 -25.59
N ALA A 397 -12.73 -4.11 -24.52
CA ALA A 397 -13.90 -4.67 -23.84
C ALA A 397 -14.70 -3.62 -23.06
N LEU A 398 -14.02 -2.64 -22.45
CA LEU A 398 -14.64 -1.53 -21.73
C LEU A 398 -15.34 -0.58 -22.71
N ASP A 399 -14.72 -0.27 -23.85
CA ASP A 399 -15.32 0.55 -24.91
C ASP A 399 -16.60 -0.10 -25.49
N GLY A 400 -16.68 -1.44 -25.44
CA GLY A 400 -17.87 -2.20 -25.84
C GLY A 400 -19.03 -2.16 -24.83
N LEU A 401 -18.79 -1.75 -23.57
CA LEU A 401 -19.84 -1.56 -22.58
C LEU A 401 -20.59 -0.24 -22.83
N LYS A 402 -21.90 -0.24 -22.57
CA LYS A 402 -22.78 0.89 -22.87
C LYS A 402 -23.12 1.71 -21.62
N GLU A 403 -23.56 2.95 -21.88
CA GLU A 403 -24.14 3.86 -20.88
C GLU A 403 -23.23 4.13 -19.67
N TRP A 404 -22.08 4.73 -19.95
CA TRP A 404 -21.10 5.13 -18.94
C TRP A 404 -21.56 6.36 -18.15
N LYS A 405 -21.36 6.30 -16.83
CA LYS A 405 -21.61 7.39 -15.89
C LYS A 405 -20.33 7.77 -15.17
N ILE A 406 -20.15 9.07 -14.98
CA ILE A 406 -19.05 9.64 -14.18
C ILE A 406 -19.53 9.73 -12.74
N PHE A 407 -18.70 9.26 -11.82
CA PHE A 407 -18.90 9.32 -10.39
C PHE A 407 -17.92 10.31 -9.79
N GLU A 408 -18.46 11.19 -8.94
CA GLU A 408 -17.68 12.09 -8.12
C GLU A 408 -17.57 11.52 -6.70
N PRO A 409 -16.44 11.74 -6.02
CA PRO A 409 -16.30 11.34 -4.63
C PRO A 409 -17.23 12.19 -3.77
N PHE A 410 -18.18 11.54 -3.08
CA PHE A 410 -18.98 12.17 -2.03
C PHE A 410 -18.28 11.99 -0.69
N MET A 411 -18.24 13.05 0.11
CA MET A 411 -17.74 12.98 1.49
C MET A 411 -18.91 12.86 2.45
N ALA A 412 -18.84 11.86 3.33
CA ALA A 412 -19.72 11.81 4.50
C ALA A 412 -19.26 12.90 5.47
N VAL A 413 -20.09 13.92 5.66
CA VAL A 413 -19.82 15.01 6.61
C VAL A 413 -20.64 14.74 7.86
N GLU A 414 -19.95 14.35 8.93
CA GLU A 414 -20.55 14.28 10.26
C GLU A 414 -20.37 15.64 10.93
N ILE A 415 -21.47 16.36 11.13
CA ILE A 415 -21.45 17.64 11.84
C ILE A 415 -21.99 17.41 13.25
N GLN A 416 -21.08 17.42 14.23
CA GLN A 416 -21.46 17.39 15.64
C GLN A 416 -21.70 18.82 16.12
N LEU A 417 -22.97 19.23 16.12
CA LEU A 417 -23.38 20.54 16.63
C LEU A 417 -23.82 20.43 18.10
N PRO A 418 -23.58 21.47 18.92
CA PRO A 418 -24.25 21.58 20.21
C PRO A 418 -25.78 21.66 19.98
N LEU A 419 -26.56 21.03 20.86
CA LEU A 419 -28.02 20.91 20.73
C LEU A 419 -28.72 22.27 20.51
N ASP A 420 -28.17 23.35 21.09
CA ASP A 420 -28.69 24.71 21.01
C ASP A 420 -28.57 25.37 19.62
N ALA A 421 -27.82 24.78 18.68
CA ALA A 421 -27.57 25.36 17.36
C ALA A 421 -28.56 24.89 16.26
N SER A 422 -29.54 24.05 16.61
CA SER A 422 -30.44 23.39 15.66
C SER A 422 -31.62 24.26 15.17
N GLU A 423 -31.84 25.46 15.73
CA GLU A 423 -32.99 26.32 15.36
C GLU A 423 -32.68 27.40 14.30
N THR A 424 -31.44 27.51 13.80
CA THR A 424 -31.05 28.60 12.88
C THR A 424 -30.46 28.16 11.55
N VAL A 425 -30.82 26.98 11.03
CA VAL A 425 -30.40 26.52 9.69
C VAL A 425 -31.56 26.43 8.72
#